data_AF-A0A6B2G4L9-F1
#
_entry.id   AF-A0A6B2G4L9-F1
#
_cell.length_a   1.000
_cell.length_b   1.000
_cell.length_c   1.000
_cell.angle_alpha   90.00
_cell.angle_beta   90.00
_cell.angle_gamma   90.00
#
_symmetry.space_group_name_H-M   'P 1'
#
loop_
_entity.id
_entity.type
_entity.pdbx_description
1 polymer ?
#
loop_
_entity_poly.entity_id
_entity_poly.type
_entity_poly.pdbx_seq_one_letter_code
_entity_poly.pdbx_strand_id
1 'polypeptide(L)'
;MDAISWINSTDNVAIFDATNTTIERREKLYNLLTKNAITPFYVESICNDEEIVKNTLENIKINSLDYVGMSIEEGKRDFLARIKHYQDVYIPINKTGNESHYSFLKIFNAGVKYEINRCQESLRLRIINFLMHNSIGTKTIYISRHGESEFNVHRKIGGNPCLTSTGTEYAKKMANFFSNH
;
A
#
# COMPACT_ATOMS: atom_id res chain seq x y z
N MET A 1 -7.15 23.86 0.38
CA MET A 1 -8.51 24.25 0.81
C MET A 1 -9.56 23.27 0.33
N ASP A 2 -9.30 22.45 -0.71
CA ASP A 2 -10.28 21.47 -1.22
C ASP A 2 -10.38 20.19 -0.39
N ALA A 3 -9.26 19.60 0.05
CA ALA A 3 -9.29 18.34 0.81
C ALA A 3 -10.01 18.47 2.16
N ILE A 4 -9.82 19.59 2.87
CA ILE A 4 -10.50 19.85 4.15
C ILE A 4 -12.00 20.04 3.94
N SER A 5 -12.38 20.81 2.91
CA SER A 5 -13.79 20.98 2.55
C SER A 5 -14.45 19.64 2.19
N TRP A 6 -13.73 18.79 1.44
CA TRP A 6 -14.21 17.47 1.07
C TRP A 6 -14.36 16.56 2.28
N ILE A 7 -13.35 16.47 3.15
CA ILE A 7 -13.41 15.68 4.39
C ILE A 7 -14.60 16.15 5.22
N ASN A 8 -14.76 17.45 5.44
CA ASN A 8 -15.87 17.97 6.27
C ASN A 8 -17.25 17.75 5.64
N SER A 9 -17.33 17.47 4.34
CA SER A 9 -18.59 17.12 3.65
C SER A 9 -18.90 15.62 3.67
N THR A 10 -18.03 14.79 4.26
CA THR A 10 -18.15 13.33 4.24
C THR A 10 -17.73 12.69 5.57
N ASP A 11 -18.10 11.43 5.81
CA ASP A 11 -17.56 10.63 6.93
C ASP A 11 -16.36 9.76 6.49
N ASN A 12 -15.59 10.23 5.49
CA ASN A 12 -14.56 9.44 4.82
C ASN A 12 -13.13 9.79 5.25
N VAL A 13 -12.19 8.95 4.81
CA VAL A 13 -10.75 9.15 4.97
C VAL A 13 -10.18 9.81 3.72
N ALA A 14 -9.34 10.83 3.90
CA ALA A 14 -8.51 11.37 2.84
C ALA A 14 -7.05 10.93 3.01
N ILE A 15 -6.41 10.54 1.91
CA ILE A 15 -4.98 10.22 1.87
C ILE A 15 -4.25 11.44 1.32
N PHE A 16 -3.36 12.03 2.13
CA PHE A 16 -2.53 13.14 1.72
C PHE A 16 -1.11 12.63 1.38
N ASP A 17 -0.89 12.31 0.12
CA ASP A 17 0.40 11.81 -0.38
C ASP A 17 1.37 12.97 -0.63
N ALA A 18 2.35 13.10 0.27
CA ALA A 18 3.46 14.05 0.17
C ALA A 18 4.61 13.58 1.05
N THR A 19 5.83 14.04 0.76
CA THR A 19 7.03 13.60 1.49
C THR A 19 7.02 13.97 2.96
N ASN A 20 6.49 15.14 3.34
CA ASN A 20 6.31 15.59 4.73
C ASN A 20 7.52 15.32 5.65
N THR A 21 8.72 15.51 5.09
CA THR A 21 10.01 15.05 5.65
C THR A 21 10.51 15.88 6.83
N THR A 22 10.00 17.09 7.04
CA THR A 22 10.43 18.01 8.11
C THR A 22 9.41 18.10 9.25
N ILE A 23 9.88 18.31 10.48
CA ILE A 23 9.03 18.52 11.67
C ILE A 23 8.07 19.71 11.46
N GLU A 24 8.59 20.87 11.02
CA GLU A 24 7.79 22.11 10.86
C GLU A 24 6.60 21.92 9.92
N ARG A 25 6.80 21.19 8.80
CA ARG A 25 5.74 20.86 7.85
C ARG A 25 4.65 20.00 8.49
N ARG A 26 5.04 18.99 9.28
CA ARG A 26 4.09 18.10 9.98
C ARG A 26 3.35 18.81 11.10
N GLU A 27 4.01 19.69 11.83
CA GLU A 27 3.38 20.54 12.85
C GLU A 27 2.33 21.49 12.24
N LYS A 28 2.69 22.17 11.15
CA LYS A 28 1.75 23.01 10.39
C LYS A 28 0.52 22.22 9.92
N LEU A 29 0.71 21.00 9.42
CA LEU A 29 -0.39 20.12 8.99
C LEU A 29 -1.23 19.65 10.18
N TYR A 30 -0.61 19.23 11.27
CA TYR A 30 -1.29 18.79 12.47
C TYR A 30 -2.20 19.89 13.01
N ASN A 31 -1.68 21.11 13.18
CA ASN A 31 -2.42 22.26 13.67
C ASN A 31 -3.56 22.65 12.73
N LEU A 32 -3.34 22.60 11.41
CA LEU A 32 -4.37 22.89 10.42
C LEU A 32 -5.51 21.86 10.49
N LEU A 33 -5.20 20.57 10.55
CA LEU A 33 -6.19 19.50 10.55
C LEU A 33 -6.99 19.46 11.87
N THR A 34 -6.31 19.55 13.01
CA THR A 34 -6.98 19.54 14.33
C THR A 34 -7.88 20.76 14.52
N LYS A 35 -7.49 21.94 14.03
CA LYS A 35 -8.34 23.14 14.01
C LYS A 35 -9.65 22.93 13.22
N ASN A 36 -9.66 22.02 12.25
CA ASN A 36 -10.83 21.65 11.46
C ASN A 36 -11.51 20.37 11.96
N ALA A 37 -11.23 19.93 13.20
CA ALA A 37 -11.76 18.71 13.80
C ALA A 37 -11.42 17.41 13.02
N ILE A 38 -10.33 17.43 12.25
CA ILE A 38 -9.83 16.26 11.51
C ILE A 38 -8.70 15.63 12.33
N THR A 39 -8.75 14.32 12.54
CA THR A 39 -7.71 13.58 13.27
C THR A 39 -6.62 13.06 12.33
N PRO A 40 -5.38 13.57 12.38
CA PRO A 40 -4.31 13.08 11.51
C PRO A 40 -3.83 11.69 11.94
N PHE A 41 -3.52 10.84 10.95
CA PHE A 41 -2.82 9.58 11.14
C PHE A 41 -1.67 9.49 10.15
N TYR A 42 -0.44 9.45 10.65
CA TYR A 42 0.75 9.44 9.80
C TYR A 42 1.19 8.01 9.50
N VAL A 43 1.52 7.74 8.23
CA VAL A 43 2.15 6.49 7.82
C VAL A 43 3.52 6.84 7.22
N GLU A 44 4.58 6.43 7.89
CA GLU A 44 5.96 6.68 7.48
C GLU A 44 6.59 5.38 6.98
N SER A 45 7.01 5.35 5.72
CA SER A 45 7.74 4.22 5.14
C SER A 45 9.23 4.53 5.13
N ILE A 46 10.01 3.75 5.89
CA ILE A 46 11.45 3.91 6.06
C ILE A 46 12.14 2.71 5.43
N CYS A 47 12.92 2.92 4.37
CA CYS A 47 13.66 1.85 3.71
C CYS A 47 15.13 2.24 3.61
N ASN A 48 15.97 1.54 4.37
CA ASN A 48 17.44 1.68 4.32
C ASN A 48 18.10 0.47 3.62
N ASP A 49 17.29 -0.50 3.20
CA ASP A 49 17.76 -1.69 2.49
C ASP A 49 18.04 -1.32 1.01
N GLU A 50 19.32 -1.38 0.64
CA GLU A 50 19.79 -1.04 -0.70
C GLU A 50 19.23 -1.97 -1.78
N GLU A 51 18.98 -3.25 -1.46
CA GLU A 51 18.44 -4.21 -2.40
C GLU A 51 16.96 -3.90 -2.67
N ILE A 52 16.19 -3.57 -1.63
CA ILE A 52 14.79 -3.15 -1.81
C ILE A 52 14.72 -1.84 -2.61
N VAL A 53 15.60 -0.88 -2.33
CA VAL A 53 15.67 0.38 -3.08
C VAL A 53 16.05 0.12 -4.54
N LYS A 54 17.03 -0.75 -4.79
CA LYS A 54 17.47 -1.13 -6.13
C LYS A 54 16.36 -1.87 -6.89
N ASN A 55 15.74 -2.88 -6.28
CA ASN A 55 14.62 -3.60 -6.89
C ASN A 55 13.45 -2.66 -7.15
N THR A 56 13.20 -1.69 -6.25
CA THR A 56 12.22 -0.64 -6.50
C THR A 56 12.65 0.18 -7.71
N LEU A 57 13.90 0.68 -7.78
CA LEU A 57 14.45 1.44 -8.91
C LEU A 57 14.36 0.70 -10.26
N GLU A 58 14.63 -0.60 -10.28
CA GLU A 58 14.51 -1.43 -11.48
C GLU A 58 13.05 -1.63 -11.89
N ASN A 59 12.15 -1.68 -10.91
CA ASN A 59 10.71 -1.76 -11.12
C ASN A 59 10.03 -0.39 -11.13
N ILE A 60 10.77 0.73 -10.99
CA ILE A 60 10.22 2.08 -11.07
C ILE A 60 9.74 2.22 -12.49
N LYS A 61 8.43 2.05 -12.59
CA LYS A 61 7.52 2.52 -13.60
C LYS A 61 8.21 3.37 -14.69
N ILE A 62 8.72 2.68 -15.70
CA ILE A 62 8.75 3.17 -17.10
C ILE A 62 7.34 3.65 -17.53
N ASN A 63 6.30 3.29 -16.76
CA ASN A 63 4.91 3.72 -16.89
C ASN A 63 4.47 4.81 -15.88
N SER A 64 5.39 5.49 -15.18
CA SER A 64 5.05 6.61 -14.30
C SER A 64 4.88 7.85 -15.18
N LEU A 65 3.82 8.62 -14.96
CA LEU A 65 3.61 9.88 -15.68
C LEU A 65 4.83 10.83 -15.56
N ASP A 66 5.54 10.77 -14.43
CA ASP A 66 6.74 11.57 -14.14
C ASP A 66 7.93 11.27 -15.08
N TYR A 67 7.98 10.08 -15.69
CA TYR A 67 9.11 9.60 -16.49
C TYR A 67 8.73 9.28 -17.95
N VAL A 68 7.54 9.71 -18.39
CA VAL A 68 7.09 9.54 -19.78
C VAL A 68 8.05 10.24 -20.73
N GLY A 69 8.61 9.49 -21.68
CA GLY A 69 9.51 10.02 -22.70
C GLY A 69 10.98 10.16 -22.27
N MET A 70 11.33 9.81 -21.03
CA MET A 70 12.72 9.74 -20.58
C MET A 70 13.30 8.34 -20.83
N SER A 71 14.62 8.24 -21.05
CA SER A 71 15.28 6.93 -21.03
C SER A 71 15.33 6.35 -19.61
N ILE A 72 15.44 5.02 -19.51
CA ILE A 72 15.55 4.31 -18.22
C ILE A 72 16.69 4.88 -17.37
N GLU A 73 17.84 5.16 -18.00
CA GLU A 73 19.04 5.65 -17.31
C GLU A 73 18.93 7.13 -16.88
N GLU A 74 18.14 7.93 -17.59
CA GLU A 74 17.80 9.29 -17.15
C GLU A 74 16.83 9.28 -15.98
N GLY A 75 15.77 8.47 -16.05
CA GLY A 75 14.79 8.33 -14.97
C GLY A 75 15.43 7.84 -13.67
N LYS A 76 16.34 6.85 -13.75
CA LYS A 76 17.12 6.37 -12.58
C LYS A 76 17.97 7.48 -11.98
N ARG A 77 18.68 8.26 -12.80
CA ARG A 77 19.54 9.36 -12.31
C ARG A 77 18.73 10.45 -11.63
N ASP A 78 17.61 10.87 -12.23
CA ASP A 78 16.71 11.85 -11.63
C ASP A 78 16.16 11.34 -10.28
N PHE A 79 15.67 10.11 -10.24
CA PHE A 79 15.10 9.54 -9.02
C PHE A 79 16.13 9.43 -7.89
N LEU A 80 17.36 9.01 -8.19
CA LEU A 80 18.45 8.98 -7.21
C LEU A 80 18.80 10.40 -6.71
N ALA A 81 18.82 11.39 -7.59
CA ALA A 81 19.04 12.79 -7.20
C ALA A 81 17.93 13.29 -6.27
N ARG A 82 16.66 12.94 -6.56
CA ARG A 82 15.51 13.25 -5.70
C ARG A 82 15.64 12.59 -4.32
N ILE A 83 15.99 11.31 -4.26
CA ILE A 83 16.24 10.62 -2.97
C ILE A 83 17.28 11.39 -2.16
N LYS A 84 18.42 11.70 -2.77
CA LYS A 84 19.52 12.40 -2.08
C LYS A 84 19.06 13.76 -1.53
N HIS A 85 18.32 14.53 -2.33
CA HIS A 85 17.78 15.81 -1.89
C HIS A 85 16.85 15.67 -0.67
N TYR A 86 15.98 14.65 -0.65
CA TYR A 86 15.11 14.42 0.50
C TYR A 86 15.86 13.92 1.73
N GLN A 87 16.92 13.12 1.56
CA GLN A 87 17.76 12.64 2.66
C GLN A 87 18.40 13.77 3.45
N ASP A 88 18.84 14.84 2.77
CA ASP A 88 19.50 15.99 3.40
C ASP A 88 18.57 16.73 4.41
N VAL A 89 17.26 16.71 4.17
CA VAL A 89 16.26 17.42 4.98
C VAL A 89 15.37 16.50 5.80
N TYR A 90 15.54 15.18 5.67
CA TYR A 90 14.65 14.21 6.30
C TYR A 90 14.88 14.07 7.80
N ILE A 91 13.79 14.29 8.54
CA ILE A 91 13.72 14.07 9.97
C ILE A 91 12.58 13.09 10.25
N PRO A 92 12.90 11.83 10.62
CA PRO A 92 11.92 10.82 10.99
C PRO A 92 10.90 11.33 12.01
N ILE A 93 9.66 10.84 11.91
CA ILE A 93 8.61 11.20 12.87
C ILE A 93 9.08 10.87 14.29
N ASN A 94 8.90 11.82 15.20
CA ASN A 94 9.21 11.67 16.62
C ASN A 94 10.68 11.36 16.93
N LYS A 95 11.63 11.75 16.07
CA LYS A 95 13.07 11.55 16.32
C LYS A 95 13.56 12.16 17.63
N THR A 96 13.00 13.32 18.03
CA THR A 96 13.40 14.05 19.24
C THR A 96 12.38 13.94 20.39
N GLY A 97 11.30 13.17 20.23
CA GLY A 97 10.24 13.02 21.23
C GLY A 97 9.12 14.09 21.18
N ASN A 98 9.31 15.16 20.41
CA ASN A 98 8.37 16.28 20.31
C ASN A 98 7.05 15.94 19.57
N GLU A 99 7.02 14.85 18.82
CA GLU A 99 5.85 14.39 18.05
C GLU A 99 5.17 13.17 18.72
N SER A 100 5.47 12.89 19.99
CA SER A 100 4.95 11.74 20.75
C SER A 100 3.42 11.75 20.94
N HIS A 101 2.78 12.89 20.71
CA HIS A 101 1.34 13.08 20.74
C HIS A 101 0.65 12.71 19.41
N TYR A 102 1.41 12.50 18.32
CA TYR A 102 0.85 12.10 17.02
C TYR A 102 0.45 10.63 16.99
N SER A 103 -0.64 10.31 16.30
CA SER A 103 -0.95 8.94 15.91
C SER A 103 -0.16 8.60 14.65
N PHE A 104 0.71 7.59 14.71
CA PHE A 104 1.52 7.19 13.57
C PHE A 104 1.83 5.70 13.52
N LEU A 105 2.10 5.23 12.30
CA LEU A 105 2.68 3.93 11.97
C LEU A 105 3.97 4.18 11.19
N LYS A 106 5.10 3.62 11.65
CA LYS A 106 6.33 3.51 10.86
C LYS A 106 6.48 2.08 10.36
N ILE A 107 6.79 1.95 9.08
CA ILE A 107 7.04 0.68 8.39
C ILE A 107 8.51 0.69 7.98
N PHE A 108 9.30 -0.22 8.54
CA PHE A 108 10.73 -0.31 8.24
C PHE A 108 10.99 -1.45 7.25
N ASN A 109 11.80 -1.15 6.23
CA ASN A 109 12.30 -2.08 5.21
C ASN A 109 11.20 -3.01 4.68
N ALA A 110 10.18 -2.44 4.04
CA ALA A 110 9.07 -3.19 3.45
C ALA A 110 8.31 -4.12 4.42
N GLY A 111 8.27 -3.79 5.71
CA GLY A 111 7.48 -4.51 6.71
C GLY A 111 8.26 -5.47 7.60
N VAL A 112 9.60 -5.40 7.61
CA VAL A 112 10.46 -6.15 8.55
C VAL A 112 10.20 -5.74 10.00
N LYS A 113 9.96 -4.44 10.24
CA LYS A 113 9.65 -3.91 11.57
C LYS A 113 8.56 -2.86 11.47
N TYR A 114 7.74 -2.78 12.51
CA TYR A 114 6.71 -1.76 12.67
C TYR A 114 6.89 -1.01 13.99
N GLU A 115 6.60 0.29 13.99
CA GLU A 115 6.49 1.12 15.20
C GLU A 115 5.15 1.83 15.19
N ILE A 116 4.33 1.62 16.22
CA ILE A 116 2.96 2.13 16.31
C ILE A 116 2.88 3.05 17.53
N ASN A 117 2.32 4.24 17.36
CA ASN A 117 2.09 5.18 18.44
C ASN A 117 0.64 5.70 18.43
N ARG A 118 -0.03 5.66 19.60
CA ARG A 118 -1.36 6.26 19.84
C ARG A 118 -2.44 5.90 18.79
N CYS A 119 -2.57 4.62 18.46
CA CYS A 119 -3.50 4.12 17.44
C CYS A 119 -4.61 3.21 18.01
N GLN A 120 -5.24 3.58 19.13
CA GLN A 120 -6.26 2.75 19.78
C GLN A 120 -7.62 2.73 19.07
N GLU A 121 -7.87 3.65 18.13
CA GLU A 121 -9.15 3.76 17.42
C GLU A 121 -9.34 2.63 16.38
N SER A 122 -10.56 2.12 16.26
CA SER A 122 -10.91 0.98 15.39
C SER A 122 -10.46 1.16 13.94
N LEU A 123 -10.65 2.36 13.37
CA LEU A 123 -10.26 2.64 11.99
C LEU A 123 -8.75 2.57 11.79
N ARG A 124 -7.96 3.16 12.70
CA ARG A 124 -6.49 3.14 12.64
C ARG A 124 -5.96 1.71 12.77
N LEU A 125 -6.53 0.91 13.67
CA LEU A 125 -6.17 -0.51 13.80
C LEU A 125 -6.47 -1.31 12.54
N ARG A 126 -7.60 -1.05 11.86
CA ARG A 126 -7.91 -1.70 10.57
C ARG A 126 -6.91 -1.31 9.48
N ILE A 127 -6.51 -0.04 9.43
CA ILE A 127 -5.48 0.44 8.47
C ILE A 127 -4.13 -0.21 8.77
N ILE A 128 -3.70 -0.23 10.04
CA ILE A 128 -2.48 -0.89 10.47
C ILE A 128 -2.51 -2.37 10.10
N ASN A 129 -3.59 -3.07 10.43
CA ASN A 129 -3.75 -4.49 10.11
C ASN A 129 -3.67 -4.73 8.60
N PHE A 130 -4.29 -3.89 7.79
CA PHE A 130 -4.16 -3.98 6.33
C PHE A 130 -2.69 -3.82 5.91
N LEU A 131 -2.02 -2.74 6.33
CA LEU A 131 -0.64 -2.44 5.93
C LEU A 131 0.35 -3.52 6.38
N MET A 132 0.16 -4.11 7.56
CA MET A 132 1.03 -5.17 8.08
C MET A 132 0.97 -6.47 7.27
N HIS A 133 -0.17 -6.75 6.61
CA HIS A 133 -0.37 -7.99 5.86
C HIS A 133 -0.13 -7.83 4.34
N ASN A 134 0.13 -6.61 3.86
CA ASN A 134 0.47 -6.36 2.46
C ASN A 134 1.99 -6.40 2.28
N SER A 135 2.49 -7.44 1.63
CA SER A 135 3.90 -7.55 1.26
C SER A 135 4.19 -6.83 -0.05
N ILE A 136 5.34 -6.15 -0.10
CA ILE A 136 5.84 -5.48 -1.30
C ILE A 136 6.56 -6.52 -2.16
N GLY A 137 5.87 -7.06 -3.16
CA GLY A 137 6.43 -8.04 -4.08
C GLY A 137 5.44 -8.40 -5.17
N THR A 138 5.94 -8.65 -6.38
CA THR A 138 5.11 -9.15 -7.48
C THR A 138 4.64 -10.56 -7.16
N LYS A 139 3.33 -10.73 -6.99
CA LYS A 139 2.71 -12.04 -6.79
C LYS A 139 1.76 -12.31 -7.94
N THR A 140 1.80 -13.54 -8.46
CA THR A 140 0.78 -14.01 -9.40
C THR A 140 -0.35 -14.64 -8.60
N ILE A 141 -1.53 -14.04 -8.65
CA ILE A 141 -2.73 -14.57 -8.01
C ILE A 141 -3.59 -15.23 -9.09
N TYR A 142 -3.76 -16.55 -8.99
CA TYR A 142 -4.65 -17.31 -9.86
C TYR A 142 -6.02 -17.40 -9.21
N ILE A 143 -7.06 -16.92 -9.90
CA ILE A 143 -8.45 -17.02 -9.45
C ILE A 143 -9.22 -17.81 -10.50
N SER A 144 -9.88 -18.88 -10.08
CA SER A 144 -10.80 -19.62 -10.92
C SER A 144 -12.02 -20.08 -10.13
N ARG A 145 -13.10 -20.37 -10.85
CA ARG A 145 -14.25 -21.07 -10.30
C ARG A 145 -13.93 -22.57 -10.15
N HIS A 146 -14.78 -23.26 -9.40
CA HIS A 146 -14.83 -24.72 -9.50
C HIS A 146 -15.17 -25.16 -10.93
N GLY A 147 -14.78 -26.38 -11.31
CA GLY A 147 -15.23 -26.97 -12.58
C GLY A 147 -16.75 -27.06 -12.67
N GLU A 148 -17.31 -27.20 -13.87
CA GLU A 148 -18.76 -27.27 -14.05
C GLU A 148 -19.42 -28.32 -13.13
N SER A 149 -20.48 -27.92 -12.44
CA SER A 149 -21.27 -28.80 -11.58
C SER A 149 -22.64 -29.12 -12.17
N GLU A 150 -23.29 -30.18 -11.68
CA GLU A 150 -24.64 -30.56 -12.11
C GLU A 150 -25.64 -29.40 -11.99
N PHE A 151 -25.52 -28.56 -10.96
CA PHE A 151 -26.40 -27.39 -10.82
C PHE A 151 -26.07 -26.28 -11.81
N ASN A 152 -24.84 -26.17 -12.29
CA ASN A 152 -24.54 -25.22 -13.37
C ASN A 152 -25.30 -25.60 -14.65
N VAL A 153 -25.31 -26.90 -14.99
CA VAL A 153 -26.08 -27.43 -16.13
C VAL A 153 -27.57 -27.12 -15.99
N HIS A 154 -28.12 -27.30 -14.78
CA HIS A 154 -29.53 -27.04 -14.49
C HIS A 154 -29.85 -25.59 -14.10
N ARG A 155 -28.87 -24.67 -14.18
CA ARG A 155 -28.99 -23.26 -13.78
C ARG A 155 -29.54 -23.04 -12.36
N LYS A 156 -29.20 -23.93 -11.42
CA LYS A 156 -29.54 -23.80 -10.00
C LYS A 156 -28.44 -23.06 -9.25
N ILE A 157 -28.82 -22.23 -8.27
CA ILE A 157 -27.90 -21.47 -7.41
C ILE A 157 -27.67 -22.18 -6.07
N GLY A 158 -26.50 -21.97 -5.46
CA GLY A 158 -26.14 -22.56 -4.16
C GLY A 158 -26.01 -24.09 -4.20
N GLY A 159 -26.21 -24.73 -3.04
CA GLY A 159 -26.11 -26.18 -2.87
C GLY A 159 -24.67 -26.72 -2.84
N ASN A 160 -24.55 -28.05 -2.84
CA ASN A 160 -23.28 -28.77 -2.88
C ASN A 160 -23.32 -29.94 -3.91
N PRO A 161 -23.57 -29.64 -5.20
CA PRO A 161 -23.68 -30.66 -6.25
C PRO A 161 -22.33 -31.26 -6.64
N CYS A 162 -22.37 -32.47 -7.20
CA CYS A 162 -21.21 -33.08 -7.82
C CYS A 162 -20.73 -32.32 -9.07
N LEU A 163 -19.45 -32.48 -9.41
CA LEU A 163 -18.91 -32.02 -10.69
C LEU A 163 -19.46 -32.87 -11.85
N THR A 164 -19.63 -32.25 -13.01
CA THR A 164 -19.89 -32.99 -14.24
C THR A 164 -18.60 -33.68 -14.72
N SER A 165 -18.71 -34.52 -15.76
CA SER A 165 -17.54 -35.07 -16.45
C SER A 165 -16.62 -33.96 -16.98
N THR A 166 -17.19 -32.90 -17.55
CA THR A 166 -16.46 -31.71 -18.01
C THR A 166 -15.83 -30.94 -16.86
N GLY A 167 -16.55 -30.77 -15.73
CA GLY A 167 -15.98 -30.17 -14.52
C GLY A 167 -14.81 -30.96 -13.94
N THR A 168 -14.86 -32.28 -14.05
CA THR A 168 -13.77 -33.19 -13.63
C THR A 168 -12.57 -33.09 -14.58
N GLU A 169 -12.80 -32.98 -15.88
CA GLU A 169 -11.74 -32.73 -16.87
C GLU A 169 -11.06 -31.37 -16.64
N TYR A 170 -11.84 -30.33 -16.34
CA TYR A 170 -11.32 -29.02 -15.94
C TYR A 170 -10.37 -29.14 -14.74
N ALA A 171 -10.78 -29.86 -13.69
CA ALA A 171 -9.93 -30.07 -12.51
C ALA A 171 -8.61 -30.78 -12.84
N LYS A 172 -8.64 -31.79 -13.73
CA LYS A 172 -7.43 -32.47 -14.22
C LYS A 172 -6.51 -31.53 -15.01
N LYS A 173 -7.07 -30.73 -15.92
CA LYS A 173 -6.29 -29.75 -16.70
C LYS A 173 -5.68 -28.67 -15.82
N MET A 174 -6.42 -28.20 -14.80
CA MET A 174 -5.92 -27.25 -13.82
C MET A 174 -4.76 -27.84 -13.01
N ALA A 175 -4.88 -29.10 -12.56
CA ALA A 175 -3.77 -29.79 -11.89
C ALA A 175 -2.53 -29.88 -12.80
N ASN A 176 -2.71 -30.32 -14.06
CA ASN A 176 -1.62 -30.40 -15.03
C ASN A 176 -0.97 -29.05 -15.32
N PHE A 177 -1.75 -27.97 -15.37
CA PHE A 177 -1.23 -26.61 -15.57
C PHE A 177 -0.24 -26.23 -14.48
N PHE A 178 -0.60 -26.46 -13.20
CA PHE A 178 0.25 -26.14 -12.05
C PHE A 178 1.37 -27.15 -11.79
N SER A 179 1.26 -28.39 -12.27
CA SER A 179 2.37 -29.34 -12.21
C SER A 179 3.47 -29.05 -13.25
N ASN A 180 3.13 -28.33 -14.32
CA ASN A 180 4.05 -27.99 -15.42
C ASN A 180 4.46 -26.51 -15.45
N HIS A 181 4.02 -25.71 -14.47
CA HIS A 181 4.43 -24.32 -14.24
C HIS A 181 5.35 -24.25 -13.02
#